data_AF-A0A2E9N9E3-F1
#
_entry.id   AF-A0A2E9N9E3-F1
#
_cell.length_a   1.000
_cell.length_b   1.000
_cell.length_c   1.000
_cell.angle_alpha   90.00
_cell.angle_beta   90.00
_cell.angle_gamma   90.00
#
_symmetry.space_group_name_H-M   'P 1'
#
loop_
_entity.id
_entity.type
_entity.pdbx_description
1 polymer ?
#
loop_
_entity_poly.entity_id
_entity_poly.type
_entity_poly.pdbx_seq_one_letter_code
_entity_poly.pdbx_strand_id
1 'polypeptide(L)' 'MARIQVPSGGGHEMTRVWGLAPHLGEGVHALGRAVYEQSSLPMREREAARMRIAQLNACDI' A
#
# COMPACT_ATOMS: atom_id res chain seq x y z
N MET A 1 -12.20 8.06 0.26
CA MET A 1 -12.43 8.01 1.72
C MET A 1 -12.83 6.61 2.14
N ALA A 2 -12.23 6.09 3.21
CA ALA A 2 -12.34 4.69 3.61
C ALA A 2 -13.80 4.31 3.95
N ARG A 3 -14.31 3.24 3.32
CA ARG A 3 -15.62 2.64 3.64
C ARG A 3 -15.58 1.78 4.92
N ILE A 4 -14.50 1.87 5.69
CA ILE A 4 -14.19 1.02 6.85
C ILE A 4 -14.04 1.93 8.06
N GLN A 5 -14.66 1.55 9.17
CA GLN A 5 -14.52 2.29 10.42
C GLN A 5 -13.14 2.03 11.03
N VAL A 6 -12.33 3.08 11.14
CA VAL A 6 -11.00 3.01 11.75
C VAL A 6 -11.08 3.52 13.18
N PRO A 7 -10.67 2.75 14.20
CA PRO A 7 -10.65 3.21 15.58
C PRO A 7 -9.85 4.51 15.74
N SER A 8 -10.34 5.40 16.61
CA SER A 8 -9.59 6.58 17.02
C SER A 8 -8.36 6.18 17.85
N GLY A 9 -7.30 6.97 17.77
CA GLY A 9 -6.04 6.70 18.47
C GLY A 9 -4.91 7.57 17.94
N GLY A 10 -3.75 7.47 18.58
CA GLY A 10 -2.53 8.17 18.14
C GLY A 10 -1.98 7.65 16.81
N GLY A 11 -1.00 8.38 16.26
CA GLY A 11 -0.28 8.01 15.04
C GLY A 11 -1.05 8.20 13.74
N HIS A 12 -0.45 7.74 12.64
CA HIS A 12 -1.05 7.81 11.31
C HIS A 12 -2.24 6.86 11.18
N GLU A 13 -3.32 7.33 10.54
CA GLU A 13 -4.53 6.53 10.31
C GLU A 13 -4.23 5.21 9.58
N MET A 14 -3.32 5.24 8.60
CA MET A 14 -2.91 4.06 7.84
C MET A 14 -2.31 2.97 8.73
N THR A 15 -1.54 3.33 9.77
CA THR A 15 -1.02 2.37 10.74
C THR A 15 -2.14 1.70 11.52
N ARG A 16 -3.19 2.46 11.90
CA ARG A 16 -4.36 1.91 12.59
C ARG A 16 -5.20 1.03 11.67
N VAL A 17 -5.35 1.38 10.39
CA VAL A 17 -6.01 0.54 9.38
C VAL A 17 -5.34 -0.82 9.27
N TRP A 18 -4.01 -0.87 9.16
CA TRP A 18 -3.28 -2.14 9.11
C TRP A 18 -3.37 -2.92 10.42
N GLY A 19 -3.51 -2.23 11.55
CA GLY A 19 -3.80 -2.84 12.85
C GLY A 19 -5.12 -3.62 12.90
N LEU A 20 -6.08 -3.37 11.99
CA LEU A 20 -7.33 -4.13 11.89
C LEU A 20 -7.12 -5.52 11.26
N ALA A 21 -6.01 -5.75 10.55
CA ALA A 21 -5.73 -7.01 9.85
C ALA A 21 -4.30 -7.52 10.11
N PRO A 22 -3.91 -7.78 11.37
CA PRO A 22 -2.53 -8.10 11.73
C PRO A 22 -2.03 -9.40 11.08
N HIS A 23 -2.92 -10.36 10.82
CA HIS A 23 -2.59 -11.63 10.18
C HIS A 23 -2.19 -11.49 8.71
N LEU A 24 -2.49 -10.36 8.06
CA LEU A 24 -2.08 -10.09 6.68
C LEU A 24 -0.65 -9.53 6.58
N GLY A 25 -0.03 -9.14 7.70
CA GLY A 25 1.24 -8.41 7.69
C GLY A 25 2.36 -9.11 6.91
N GLU A 26 2.53 -10.42 7.13
CA GLU A 26 3.55 -11.21 6.43
C GLU A 26 3.30 -11.26 4.91
N GLY A 27 2.06 -11.53 4.50
CA GLY A 27 1.68 -11.61 3.09
C GLY A 27 1.83 -10.28 2.36
N VAL A 28 1.43 -9.18 3.01
CA VAL A 28 1.56 -7.82 2.44
C VAL A 28 3.03 -7.42 2.31
N HIS A 29 3.86 -7.76 3.30
CA HIS A 29 5.30 -7.54 3.22
C HIS A 29 5.93 -8.36 2.08
N ALA A 30 5.57 -9.63 1.94
CA ALA A 30 6.03 -10.48 0.85
C ALA A 30 5.62 -9.92 -0.53
N LEU A 31 4.38 -9.44 -0.66
CA LEU A 31 3.91 -8.77 -1.88
C LEU A 31 4.73 -7.50 -2.18
N GLY A 32 5.01 -6.68 -1.16
CA GLY A 32 5.86 -5.50 -1.30
C GLY A 32 7.23 -5.86 -1.86
N ARG A 33 7.90 -6.86 -1.28
CA ARG A 33 9.20 -7.33 -1.79
C ARG A 33 9.13 -7.84 -3.23
N ALA A 34 8.12 -8.63 -3.56
CA ALA A 34 7.93 -9.13 -4.91
C ALA A 34 7.81 -7.98 -5.94
N VAL A 35 7.04 -6.94 -5.60
CA VAL A 35 6.80 -5.80 -6.49
C VAL A 35 8.02 -4.87 -6.55
N TYR A 36 8.64 -4.51 -5.44
CA TYR A 36 9.67 -3.45 -5.40
C TYR A 36 11.10 -3.97 -5.61
N GLU A 37 11.40 -5.18 -5.15
CA GLU A 37 12.75 -5.77 -5.14
C GLU A 37 12.94 -6.83 -6.22
N GLN A 38 11.89 -7.60 -6.54
CA GLN A 38 11.96 -8.76 -7.44
C GLN A 38 11.25 -8.52 -8.78
N SER A 39 11.10 -7.25 -9.17
CA SER A 39 10.46 -6.89 -10.43
C SER A 39 11.35 -7.19 -11.63
N SER A 40 10.74 -7.64 -12.73
CA SER A 40 11.40 -7.68 -14.04
C SER A 40 11.46 -6.32 -14.73
N LEU A 41 10.76 -5.30 -14.20
CA LEU A 41 10.75 -3.95 -14.76
C LEU A 41 11.89 -3.10 -14.18
N PRO A 42 12.54 -2.24 -14.99
CA PRO A 42 13.43 -1.21 -14.49
C PRO A 42 12.73 -0.28 -13.49
N MET A 43 13.47 0.24 -12.51
CA MET A 43 12.93 1.09 -11.43
C MET A 43 12.03 2.23 -11.95
N ARG A 44 12.47 2.92 -13.02
CA ARG A 44 11.72 4.05 -13.59
C ARG A 44 10.38 3.63 -14.20
N GLU A 45 10.36 2.50 -14.90
CA GLU A 45 9.13 1.96 -15.49
C GLU A 45 8.17 1.47 -14.40
N ARG A 46 8.71 0.81 -13.37
CA ARG A 46 7.94 0.36 -12.21
C ARG A 46 7.29 1.52 -11.47
N GLU A 47 8.04 2.59 -11.21
CA GLU A 47 7.49 3.78 -10.53
C GLU A 47 6.47 4.53 -11.40
N ALA A 48 6.70 4.63 -12.72
CA ALA A 48 5.72 5.20 -13.63
C ALA A 48 4.41 4.40 -13.64
N ALA A 49 4.49 3.06 -13.68
CA ALA A 49 3.33 2.18 -13.60
C ALA A 49 2.60 2.33 -12.25
N ARG A 50 3.33 2.31 -11.12
CA ARG A 50 2.77 2.52 -9.78
C ARG A 50 2.02 3.85 -9.68
N MET A 51 2.64 4.93 -10.16
CA MET A 51 2.04 6.26 -10.13
C MET A 51 0.77 6.32 -10.99
N ARG A 52 0.81 5.73 -12.19
CA ARG A 52 -0.37 5.69 -13.07
C ARG A 52 -1.53 4.91 -12.44
N ILE A 53 -1.25 3.79 -11.77
CA ILE A 53 -2.26 3.02 -11.04
C ILE A 53 -2.87 3.86 -9.91
N ALA A 54 -2.06 4.60 -9.14
CA ALA A 54 -2.53 5.48 -8.08
C ALA A 54 -3.49 6.56 -8.63
N GLN A 55 -3.09 7.26 -9.70
CA GLN A 55 -3.93 8.26 -10.36
C GLN A 55 -5.26 7.68 -10.86
N LEU A 56 -5.23 6.49 -11.49
CA LEU A 56 -6.44 5.82 -11.98
C LEU A 56 -7.40 5.41 -10.86
N ASN A 57 -6.88 5.19 -9.65
CA ASN A 57 -7.69 4.87 -8.46
C ASN A 57 -8.00 6.10 -7.60
N ALA A 58 -7.73 7.31 -8.10
CA ALA A 58 -7.87 8.56 -7.35
C ALA A 58 -7.21 8.49 -5.96
N CYS A 59 -6.02 7.87 -5.92
CA CYS A 59 -5.18 7.82 -4.75
C CYS A 59 -4.29 9.07 -4.76
N ASP A 60 -4.62 10.03 -3.90
CA ASP A 60 -3.84 11.26 -3.74
C ASP A 60 -2.46 10.95 -3.13
N ILE A 61 -1.44 11.67 -3.57
CA ILE A 61 -0.03 11.53 -3.12
C ILE A 61 0.22 12.46 -1.94
#